data_AF-A0A966LDS0-F1
#
_entry.id   AF-A0A966LDS0-F1
#
_cell.length_a   1.000
_cell.length_b   1.000
_cell.length_c   1.000
_cell.angle_alpha   90.00
_cell.angle_beta   90.00
_cell.angle_gamma   90.00
#
_symmetry.space_group_name_H-M   'P 1'
#
loop_
_entity.id
_entity.type
_entity.pdbx_description
1 polymer ?
#
loop_
_entity_poly.entity_id
_entity_poly.type
_entity_poly.pdbx_seq_one_letter_code
_entity_poly.pdbx_strand_id
1 'polypeptide(L)'
;MKIERNFTTAGQDAYAGLDFRLTTSEIRNPDGTVVFKLDQCEVPGGWSQVASDVIAQKYFRKAGVPSKIKRVKEKGVPEFLWRGVPDTGAEMGGETSAKQVFDRLAGAWTYWGWKGGYFTTEADARAYFDEMRHMLATQRAAPNSPQWFNTGLHWAYGIDGPAQGHYYVDYQSGVLTKSTSSYEHPQPHACFIQSVADDLVNDGGIMDLWVREARLFKYGSGTGTNFSSLRGEGEKLSGGGRSSGLMGFLKIGDRAAGAIKSGGTTRRAAKMVIVDADHPDIEDFINWKVIEEQKVASIVAGSKMHSQKLNALFAAIKAWDGRAQDAYDPKVNTALAAAIREAKKVAIPDTYTKRVLDYARQGHTSIEFPTYDTDWDSEAYSSVSGQNSNNSIRVTDAFLRAVETDGDW
;
A
#
# COMPACT_ATOMS: atom_id res chain seq x y z
N MET A 1 10.11 -6.85 -35.59
CA MET A 1 9.09 -7.85 -35.21
C MET A 1 7.97 -7.79 -36.23
N LYS A 2 7.59 -8.94 -36.78
CA LYS A 2 6.37 -9.10 -37.57
C LYS A 2 5.27 -9.59 -36.64
N ILE A 3 4.07 -9.02 -36.73
CA ILE A 3 2.97 -9.33 -35.81
C ILE A 3 1.81 -9.91 -36.61
N GLU A 4 1.52 -11.18 -36.36
CA GLU A 4 0.35 -11.85 -36.92
C GLU A 4 -0.90 -11.47 -36.13
N ARG A 5 -2.01 -11.23 -36.84
CA ARG A 5 -3.30 -10.95 -36.23
C ARG A 5 -4.03 -12.27 -35.98
N ASN A 6 -4.33 -12.57 -34.72
CA ASN A 6 -5.03 -13.78 -34.32
C ASN A 6 -6.48 -13.49 -33.87
N PHE A 7 -6.73 -12.30 -33.34
CA PHE A 7 -8.02 -11.93 -32.75
C PHE A 7 -8.71 -10.76 -33.43
N THR A 8 -7.97 -9.98 -34.21
CA THR A 8 -8.44 -8.75 -34.84
C THR A 8 -8.32 -8.79 -36.36
N THR A 9 -9.14 -8.00 -37.05
CA THR A 9 -9.09 -7.87 -38.51
C THR A 9 -8.48 -6.53 -38.90
N ALA A 10 -7.55 -6.53 -39.86
CA ALA A 10 -6.93 -5.30 -40.35
C ALA A 10 -8.00 -4.31 -40.87
N GLY A 11 -7.89 -3.05 -40.47
CA GLY A 11 -8.82 -1.98 -40.87
C GLY A 11 -10.13 -1.93 -40.08
N GLN A 12 -10.37 -2.86 -39.16
CA GLN A 12 -11.49 -2.82 -38.22
C GLN A 12 -11.02 -2.32 -36.84
N ASP A 13 -11.96 -1.79 -36.05
CA ASP A 13 -11.67 -1.45 -34.65
C ASP A 13 -11.38 -2.73 -33.84
N ALA A 14 -10.44 -2.66 -32.90
CA ALA A 14 -10.01 -3.81 -32.08
C ALA A 14 -11.16 -4.40 -31.24
N TYR A 15 -12.20 -3.61 -30.98
CA TYR A 15 -13.38 -4.00 -30.21
C TYR A 15 -14.58 -4.37 -31.10
N ALA A 16 -14.46 -4.35 -32.43
CA ALA A 16 -15.60 -4.53 -33.34
C ALA A 16 -16.39 -5.84 -33.14
N GLY A 17 -15.73 -6.90 -32.68
CA GLY A 17 -16.36 -8.20 -32.35
C GLY A 17 -16.74 -8.36 -30.87
N LEU A 18 -16.63 -7.32 -30.05
CA LEU A 18 -16.87 -7.37 -28.61
C LEU A 18 -18.06 -6.50 -28.22
N ASP A 19 -18.94 -7.04 -27.38
CA ASP A 19 -20.00 -6.26 -26.76
C ASP A 19 -19.46 -5.47 -25.56
N PHE A 20 -19.97 -4.26 -25.35
CA PHE A 20 -19.66 -3.40 -24.21
C PHE A 20 -20.96 -2.93 -23.57
N ARG A 21 -21.01 -2.95 -22.24
CA ARG A 21 -22.17 -2.57 -21.46
C ARG A 21 -21.82 -1.46 -20.46
N LEU A 22 -22.81 -0.66 -20.12
CA LEU A 22 -22.72 0.31 -19.03
C LEU A 22 -23.10 -0.39 -17.71
N THR A 23 -22.37 -0.08 -16.65
CA THR A 23 -22.67 -0.57 -15.30
C THR A 23 -22.32 0.50 -14.26
N THR A 24 -22.74 0.28 -13.01
CA THR A 24 -22.41 1.16 -11.89
C THR A 24 -21.49 0.38 -10.95
N SER A 25 -20.41 1.02 -10.51
CA SER A 25 -19.57 0.51 -9.43
C SER A 25 -19.80 1.32 -8.17
N GLU A 26 -20.06 0.65 -7.05
CA GLU A 26 -20.38 1.29 -5.79
C GLU A 26 -19.79 0.52 -4.60
N ILE A 27 -19.22 1.26 -3.64
CA ILE A 27 -18.77 0.75 -2.35
C ILE A 27 -19.58 1.45 -1.26
N ARG A 28 -20.12 0.67 -0.32
CA ARG A 28 -20.76 1.16 0.89
C ARG A 28 -20.02 0.67 2.14
N ASN A 29 -19.99 1.51 3.15
CA ASN A 29 -19.63 1.12 4.51
C ASN A 29 -20.72 0.22 5.12
N PRO A 30 -20.44 -0.52 6.21
CA PRO A 30 -21.45 -1.30 6.93
C PRO A 30 -22.64 -0.47 7.44
N ASP A 31 -22.44 0.82 7.68
CA ASP A 31 -23.51 1.76 8.06
C ASP A 31 -24.36 2.25 6.86
N GLY A 32 -24.08 1.75 5.65
CA GLY A 32 -24.78 2.08 4.42
C GLY A 32 -24.29 3.33 3.69
N THR A 33 -23.35 4.09 4.26
CA THR A 33 -22.78 5.29 3.63
C THR A 33 -21.93 4.93 2.41
N VAL A 34 -22.01 5.74 1.35
CA VAL A 34 -21.29 5.49 0.09
C VAL A 34 -19.85 5.98 0.20
N VAL A 35 -18.89 5.08 0.00
CA VAL A 35 -17.44 5.36 0.01
C VAL A 35 -16.96 5.74 -1.39
N PHE A 36 -17.48 5.08 -2.41
CA PHE A 36 -17.14 5.32 -3.80
C PHE A 36 -18.34 4.99 -4.67
N LYS A 37 -18.60 5.81 -5.68
CA LYS A 37 -19.60 5.51 -6.71
C LYS A 37 -19.13 6.05 -8.06
N LEU A 38 -19.23 5.21 -9.08
CA LEU A 38 -19.06 5.60 -10.47
C LEU A 38 -20.21 5.02 -11.28
N ASP A 39 -21.10 5.90 -11.73
CA ASP A 39 -22.21 5.54 -12.59
C ASP A 39 -21.76 5.47 -14.06
N GLN A 40 -22.47 4.65 -14.84
CA GLN A 40 -22.30 4.56 -16.30
C GLN A 40 -20.86 4.23 -16.74
N CYS A 41 -20.16 3.37 -15.98
CA CYS A 41 -18.85 2.89 -16.41
C CYS A 41 -18.99 1.84 -17.52
N GLU A 42 -18.25 2.04 -18.61
CA GLU A 42 -18.29 1.16 -19.79
C GLU A 42 -17.26 0.03 -19.64
N VAL A 43 -17.72 -1.22 -19.74
CA VAL A 43 -16.90 -2.43 -19.59
C VAL A 43 -17.28 -3.49 -20.63
N PRO A 44 -16.39 -4.45 -20.96
CA PRO A 44 -16.76 -5.55 -21.85
C PRO A 44 -17.94 -6.36 -21.29
N GLY A 45 -18.89 -6.73 -22.16
CA GLY A 45 -20.15 -7.36 -21.78
C GLY A 45 -19.98 -8.65 -20.97
N GLY A 46 -18.96 -9.44 -21.30
CA GLY A 46 -18.63 -10.70 -20.63
C GLY A 46 -17.96 -10.57 -19.26
N TRP A 47 -17.65 -9.36 -18.78
CA TRP A 47 -17.02 -9.17 -17.47
C TRP A 47 -18.02 -9.36 -16.33
N SER A 48 -17.59 -10.06 -15.28
CA SER A 48 -18.33 -10.16 -14.02
C SER A 48 -18.45 -8.79 -13.34
N GLN A 49 -19.47 -8.61 -12.50
CA GLN A 49 -19.63 -7.38 -11.73
C GLN A 49 -18.38 -7.08 -10.88
N VAL A 50 -17.76 -8.11 -10.29
CA VAL A 50 -16.51 -7.97 -9.52
C VAL A 50 -15.36 -7.42 -10.38
N ALA A 51 -15.20 -7.89 -11.62
CA ALA A 51 -14.18 -7.37 -12.52
C ALA A 51 -14.44 -5.90 -12.90
N SER A 52 -15.71 -5.57 -13.17
CA SER A 52 -16.16 -4.19 -13.42
C SER A 52 -15.88 -3.28 -12.23
N ASP A 53 -16.15 -3.76 -11.02
CA ASP A 53 -15.89 -3.02 -9.79
C ASP A 53 -14.39 -2.81 -9.57
N VAL A 54 -13.57 -3.83 -9.78
CA VAL A 54 -12.11 -3.74 -9.62
C VAL A 54 -11.50 -2.73 -10.59
N ILE A 55 -11.88 -2.76 -11.88
CA ILE A 55 -11.34 -1.79 -12.85
C ILE A 55 -11.80 -0.38 -12.54
N ALA A 56 -13.09 -0.20 -12.25
CA ALA A 56 -13.66 1.09 -11.94
C ALA A 56 -13.05 1.68 -10.67
N GLN A 57 -12.84 0.88 -9.63
CA GLN A 57 -12.35 1.37 -8.33
C GLN A 57 -10.84 1.57 -8.31
N LYS A 58 -10.07 0.62 -8.86
CA LYS A 58 -8.61 0.56 -8.68
C LYS A 58 -7.81 1.05 -9.87
N TYR A 59 -8.31 0.87 -11.09
CA TYR A 59 -7.49 1.05 -12.31
C TYR A 59 -7.88 2.27 -13.15
N PHE A 60 -9.13 2.72 -13.06
CA PHE A 60 -9.52 4.01 -13.64
C PHE A 60 -8.81 5.16 -12.96
N ARG A 61 -8.10 5.96 -13.74
CA ARG A 61 -7.54 7.23 -13.32
C ARG A 61 -8.68 8.14 -12.86
N LYS A 62 -8.57 8.68 -11.65
CA LYS A 62 -9.67 9.44 -11.01
C LYS A 62 -9.72 10.91 -11.38
N ALA A 63 -8.60 11.49 -11.80
CA ALA A 63 -8.47 12.92 -12.06
C ALA A 63 -7.39 13.21 -13.09
N GLY A 64 -7.51 14.36 -13.77
CA GLY A 64 -6.56 14.87 -14.75
C GLY A 64 -6.72 14.28 -16.16
N VAL A 65 -7.79 13.52 -16.41
CA VAL A 65 -8.10 12.98 -17.74
C VAL A 65 -8.91 14.04 -18.49
N PRO A 66 -8.42 14.57 -19.63
CA PRO A 66 -9.12 15.61 -20.36
C PRO A 66 -10.31 15.05 -21.16
N SER A 67 -11.42 15.80 -21.20
CA SER A 67 -12.61 15.45 -21.99
C SER A 67 -12.40 15.56 -23.50
N LYS A 68 -11.39 16.35 -23.93
CA LYS A 68 -11.00 16.54 -25.33
C LYS A 68 -9.48 16.47 -25.46
N ILE A 69 -9.01 15.71 -26.44
CA ILE A 69 -7.58 15.45 -26.66
C ILE A 69 -7.19 15.93 -28.05
N LYS A 70 -6.13 16.72 -28.14
CA LYS A 70 -5.45 17.09 -29.36
C LYS A 70 -4.24 16.17 -29.58
N ARG A 71 -4.08 15.64 -30.79
CA ARG A 71 -2.90 14.84 -31.17
C ARG A 71 -1.71 15.74 -31.50
N VAL A 72 -0.54 15.41 -30.98
CA VAL A 72 0.69 16.16 -31.23
C VAL A 72 1.52 15.46 -32.30
N LYS A 73 1.64 16.11 -33.46
CA LYS A 73 2.45 15.61 -34.57
C LYS A 73 3.89 15.42 -34.13
N GLU A 74 4.41 14.21 -34.34
CA GLU A 74 5.79 13.85 -34.04
C GLU A 74 6.48 13.30 -35.30
N LYS A 75 7.65 13.84 -35.62
CA LYS A 75 8.41 13.43 -36.80
C LYS A 75 8.85 11.97 -36.67
N GLY A 76 8.59 11.16 -37.70
CA GLY A 76 8.96 9.75 -37.72
C GLY A 76 8.04 8.84 -36.92
N VAL A 77 6.95 9.36 -36.36
CA VAL A 77 5.91 8.58 -35.69
C VAL A 77 4.63 8.62 -36.53
N PRO A 78 4.01 7.45 -36.83
CA PRO A 78 2.73 7.37 -37.51
C PRO A 78 1.62 8.15 -36.78
N GLU A 79 0.68 8.71 -37.53
CA GLU A 79 -0.37 9.58 -37.00
C GLU A 79 -1.20 8.92 -35.89
N PHE A 80 -1.52 7.63 -36.02
CA PHE A 80 -2.29 6.90 -35.02
C PHE A 80 -1.55 6.72 -33.68
N LEU A 81 -0.23 6.90 -33.66
CA LEU A 81 0.62 6.80 -32.46
C LEU A 81 1.01 8.16 -31.88
N TRP A 82 0.55 9.26 -32.47
CA TRP A 82 0.78 10.59 -31.90
C TRP A 82 0.18 10.69 -30.51
N ARG A 83 1.00 11.19 -29.58
CA ARG A 83 0.57 11.42 -28.20
C ARG A 83 -0.56 12.44 -28.14
N GLY A 84 -1.42 12.30 -27.14
CA GLY A 84 -2.47 13.23 -26.80
C GLY A 84 -2.00 14.30 -25.83
N VAL A 85 -2.58 15.50 -25.95
CA VAL A 85 -2.55 16.56 -24.93
C VAL A 85 -3.96 17.13 -24.77
N PRO A 86 -4.29 17.78 -23.65
CA PRO A 86 -5.58 18.44 -23.50
C PRO A 86 -5.81 19.45 -24.63
N ASP A 87 -6.97 19.39 -25.26
CA ASP A 87 -7.37 20.39 -26.25
C ASP A 87 -7.89 21.67 -25.57
N THR A 88 -8.03 22.74 -26.35
CA THR A 88 -8.52 24.03 -25.86
C THR A 88 -9.95 23.88 -25.31
N GLY A 89 -10.15 24.25 -24.04
CA GLY A 89 -11.43 24.12 -23.37
C GLY A 89 -11.78 22.69 -22.93
N ALA A 90 -10.80 21.78 -22.86
CA ALA A 90 -11.00 20.47 -22.25
C ALA A 90 -11.27 20.58 -20.74
N GLU A 91 -12.30 19.89 -20.28
CA GLU A 91 -12.59 19.71 -18.86
C GLU A 91 -11.79 18.53 -18.31
N MET A 92 -11.40 18.57 -17.04
CA MET A 92 -10.59 17.53 -16.42
C MET A 92 -11.45 16.63 -15.53
N GLY A 93 -11.44 15.33 -15.81
CA GLY A 93 -12.16 14.31 -15.05
C GLY A 93 -11.33 13.04 -14.85
N GLY A 94 -12.00 11.90 -14.81
CA GLY A 94 -11.39 10.57 -14.71
C GLY A 94 -11.75 9.66 -15.89
N GLU A 95 -11.15 8.48 -15.92
CA GLU A 95 -11.54 7.40 -16.84
C GLU A 95 -12.92 6.86 -16.43
N THR A 96 -13.77 6.62 -17.42
CA THR A 96 -15.12 6.08 -17.28
C THR A 96 -15.35 4.85 -18.15
N SER A 97 -14.40 4.50 -19.04
CA SER A 97 -14.47 3.33 -19.91
C SER A 97 -13.22 2.47 -19.80
N ALA A 98 -13.40 1.15 -19.79
CA ALA A 98 -12.32 0.19 -19.88
C ALA A 98 -11.50 0.37 -21.18
N LYS A 99 -12.13 0.85 -22.27
CA LYS A 99 -11.43 1.15 -23.53
C LYS A 99 -10.35 2.21 -23.33
N GLN A 100 -10.61 3.24 -22.52
CA GLN A 100 -9.63 4.28 -22.22
C GLN A 100 -8.36 3.68 -21.58
N VAL A 101 -8.54 2.75 -20.64
CA VAL A 101 -7.44 2.04 -19.99
C VAL A 101 -6.68 1.17 -20.98
N PHE A 102 -7.39 0.34 -21.75
CA PHE A 102 -6.76 -0.55 -22.73
C PHE A 102 -6.00 0.22 -23.81
N ASP A 103 -6.59 1.32 -24.30
CA ASP A 103 -6.00 2.17 -25.32
C ASP A 103 -4.73 2.87 -24.82
N ARG A 104 -4.73 3.43 -23.60
CA ARG A 104 -3.51 4.07 -23.07
C ARG A 104 -2.39 3.07 -22.82
N LEU A 105 -2.71 1.86 -22.36
CA LEU A 105 -1.73 0.81 -22.11
C LEU A 105 -1.10 0.32 -23.42
N ALA A 106 -1.95 -0.23 -24.31
CA ALA A 106 -1.51 -0.78 -25.58
C ALA A 106 -0.86 0.29 -26.46
N GLY A 107 -1.41 1.51 -26.46
CA GLY A 107 -0.92 2.62 -27.25
C GLY A 107 0.45 3.10 -26.79
N ALA A 108 0.69 3.22 -25.48
CA ALA A 108 2.00 3.57 -24.95
C ALA A 108 3.06 2.49 -25.22
N TRP A 109 2.71 1.21 -25.05
CA TRP A 109 3.61 0.11 -25.41
C TRP A 109 3.95 0.12 -26.91
N THR A 110 2.96 0.34 -27.77
CA THR A 110 3.16 0.43 -29.22
C THR A 110 4.01 1.63 -29.59
N TYR A 111 3.77 2.79 -28.96
CA TYR A 111 4.55 4.01 -29.16
C TYR A 111 6.03 3.79 -28.80
N TRP A 112 6.32 3.21 -27.63
CA TRP A 112 7.69 2.90 -27.24
C TRP A 112 8.33 1.83 -28.14
N GLY A 113 7.58 0.78 -28.52
CA GLY A 113 8.04 -0.22 -29.47
C GLY A 113 8.37 0.37 -30.85
N TRP A 114 7.57 1.33 -31.32
CA TRP A 114 7.84 2.05 -32.56
C TRP A 114 9.13 2.88 -32.46
N LYS A 115 9.25 3.70 -31.41
CA LYS A 115 10.42 4.55 -31.16
C LYS A 115 11.70 3.72 -31.05
N GLY A 116 11.63 2.56 -30.40
CA GLY A 116 12.74 1.61 -30.27
C GLY A 116 13.03 0.76 -31.51
N GLY A 117 12.31 0.96 -32.63
CA GLY A 117 12.55 0.21 -33.88
C GLY A 117 12.16 -1.27 -33.80
N TYR A 118 11.24 -1.64 -32.91
CA TYR A 118 10.85 -3.03 -32.70
C TYR A 118 9.96 -3.59 -33.81
N PHE A 119 9.21 -2.75 -34.54
CA PHE A 119 8.27 -3.19 -35.58
C PHE A 119 8.89 -3.14 -36.97
N THR A 120 8.60 -4.14 -37.80
CA THR A 120 9.12 -4.18 -39.19
C THR A 120 8.41 -3.18 -40.08
N THR A 121 7.10 -3.03 -39.89
CA THR A 121 6.23 -2.11 -40.66
C THR A 121 5.23 -1.40 -39.75
N GLU A 122 4.60 -0.34 -40.27
CA GLU A 122 3.47 0.31 -39.58
C GLU A 122 2.29 -0.66 -39.38
N ALA A 123 2.07 -1.58 -40.32
CA ALA A 123 1.03 -2.59 -40.22
C ALA A 123 1.27 -3.54 -39.02
N ASP A 124 2.52 -3.90 -38.74
CA ASP A 124 2.89 -4.70 -37.57
C ASP A 124 2.62 -3.95 -36.26
N ALA A 125 2.93 -2.65 -36.20
CA ALA A 125 2.65 -1.82 -35.03
C ALA A 125 1.13 -1.69 -34.78
N ARG A 126 0.34 -1.52 -35.84
CA ARG A 126 -1.13 -1.51 -35.75
C ARG A 126 -1.67 -2.87 -35.30
N ALA A 127 -1.15 -3.96 -35.84
CA ALA A 127 -1.53 -5.31 -35.42
C ALA A 127 -1.25 -5.50 -33.92
N TYR A 128 -0.07 -5.13 -33.43
CA TYR A 128 0.24 -5.20 -32.00
C TYR A 128 -0.72 -4.36 -31.16
N PHE A 129 -0.99 -3.12 -31.56
CA PHE A 129 -1.92 -2.24 -30.85
C PHE A 129 -3.33 -2.83 -30.75
N ASP A 130 -3.83 -3.42 -31.84
CA ASP A 130 -5.17 -4.00 -31.89
C ASP A 130 -5.26 -5.31 -31.09
N GLU A 131 -4.31 -6.22 -31.29
CA GLU A 131 -4.26 -7.51 -30.59
C GLU A 131 -4.15 -7.32 -29.07
N MET A 132 -3.29 -6.40 -28.59
CA MET A 132 -3.16 -6.11 -27.17
C MET A 132 -4.47 -5.59 -26.56
N ARG A 133 -5.15 -4.65 -27.24
CA ARG A 133 -6.45 -4.12 -26.78
C ARG A 133 -7.51 -5.22 -26.70
N HIS A 134 -7.58 -6.07 -27.72
CA HIS A 134 -8.49 -7.21 -27.71
C HIS A 134 -8.18 -8.19 -26.57
N MET A 135 -6.90 -8.55 -26.38
CA MET A 135 -6.47 -9.47 -25.33
C MET A 135 -6.76 -8.94 -23.92
N LEU A 136 -6.57 -7.63 -23.69
CA LEU A 136 -6.93 -7.00 -22.42
C LEU A 136 -8.45 -7.00 -22.20
N ALA A 137 -9.24 -6.60 -23.20
CA ALA A 137 -10.71 -6.56 -23.12
C ALA A 137 -11.33 -7.94 -22.87
N THR A 138 -10.69 -8.99 -23.37
CA THR A 138 -11.17 -10.37 -23.24
C THR A 138 -10.46 -11.16 -22.14
N GLN A 139 -9.65 -10.49 -21.32
CA GLN A 139 -8.92 -11.09 -20.19
C GLN A 139 -8.02 -12.28 -20.56
N ARG A 140 -7.50 -12.31 -21.80
CA ARG A 140 -6.52 -13.31 -22.27
C ARG A 140 -5.12 -13.07 -21.73
N ALA A 141 -4.82 -11.80 -21.44
CA ALA A 141 -3.58 -11.40 -20.79
C ALA A 141 -3.85 -10.18 -19.90
N ALA A 142 -3.05 -10.05 -18.84
CA ALA A 142 -3.08 -8.90 -17.96
C ALA A 142 -1.65 -8.61 -17.49
N PRO A 143 -1.16 -7.35 -17.60
CA PRO A 143 0.10 -6.98 -16.99
C PRO A 143 -0.02 -6.86 -15.46
N ASN A 144 1.12 -6.71 -14.78
CA ASN A 144 1.14 -6.42 -13.35
C ASN A 144 0.47 -5.07 -13.01
N SER A 145 -0.03 -4.91 -11.78
CA SER A 145 -0.87 -3.76 -11.39
C SER A 145 -0.26 -2.35 -11.65
N PRO A 146 1.04 -2.09 -11.39
CA PRO A 146 1.65 -0.79 -11.72
C PRO A 146 1.55 -0.37 -13.19
N GLN A 147 1.51 -1.33 -14.13
CA GLN A 147 1.23 -1.01 -15.54
C GLN A 147 -0.15 -0.35 -15.65
N TRP A 148 -1.17 -0.98 -15.09
CA TRP A 148 -2.53 -0.44 -15.10
C TRP A 148 -2.63 0.95 -14.46
N PHE A 149 -1.86 1.24 -13.41
CA PHE A 149 -1.93 2.54 -12.74
C PHE A 149 -1.24 3.66 -13.51
N ASN A 150 -0.06 3.39 -14.06
CA ASN A 150 0.88 4.46 -14.43
C ASN A 150 1.14 4.53 -15.93
N THR A 151 0.99 3.42 -16.66
CA THR A 151 1.39 3.36 -18.06
C THR A 151 0.43 4.12 -18.97
N GLY A 152 1.00 4.93 -19.85
CA GLY A 152 0.28 5.62 -20.91
C GLY A 152 -0.50 6.87 -20.50
N LEU A 153 -0.45 7.29 -19.23
CA LEU A 153 -1.10 8.54 -18.80
C LEU A 153 -0.52 9.76 -19.53
N HIS A 154 0.81 9.84 -19.66
CA HIS A 154 1.46 10.90 -20.44
C HIS A 154 1.17 10.76 -21.95
N TRP A 155 1.26 9.55 -22.50
CA TRP A 155 1.06 9.33 -23.93
C TRP A 155 -0.38 9.60 -24.38
N ALA A 156 -1.38 9.12 -23.64
CA ALA A 156 -2.78 9.25 -24.01
C ALA A 156 -3.36 10.64 -23.70
N TYR A 157 -2.99 11.21 -22.55
CA TYR A 157 -3.65 12.40 -21.99
C TYR A 157 -2.75 13.62 -21.84
N GLY A 158 -1.44 13.48 -22.02
CA GLY A 158 -0.48 14.55 -21.75
C GLY A 158 -0.32 14.85 -20.25
N ILE A 159 -0.74 13.91 -19.37
CA ILE A 159 -0.56 14.07 -17.92
C ILE A 159 0.92 14.02 -17.61
N ASP A 160 1.40 15.05 -16.91
CA ASP A 160 2.79 15.20 -16.51
C ASP A 160 2.91 15.69 -15.06
N GLY A 161 4.11 15.67 -14.51
CA GLY A 161 4.43 16.13 -13.17
C GLY A 161 5.94 16.20 -12.93
N PRO A 162 6.38 16.91 -11.89
CA PRO A 162 7.81 17.12 -11.62
C PRO A 162 8.55 15.80 -11.42
N ALA A 163 9.86 15.77 -11.68
CA ALA A 163 10.71 14.61 -11.42
C ALA A 163 10.57 14.10 -9.96
N GLN A 164 10.46 12.79 -9.79
CA GLN A 164 10.28 12.15 -8.47
C GLN A 164 11.41 11.17 -8.13
N GLY A 165 12.50 11.19 -8.89
CA GLY A 165 13.67 10.36 -8.65
C GLY A 165 13.60 8.96 -9.27
N HIS A 166 12.80 8.79 -10.33
CA HIS A 166 12.79 7.58 -11.15
C HIS A 166 13.97 7.55 -12.11
N TYR A 167 14.35 6.33 -12.50
CA TYR A 167 15.35 6.10 -13.53
C TYR A 167 14.76 5.21 -14.62
N TYR A 168 15.23 5.43 -15.85
CA TYR A 168 14.94 4.57 -16.99
C TYR A 168 16.24 4.37 -17.78
N VAL A 169 16.31 3.31 -18.56
CA VAL A 169 17.41 3.14 -19.52
C VAL A 169 17.00 3.80 -20.81
N ASP A 170 17.74 4.80 -21.24
CA ASP A 170 17.48 5.46 -22.51
C ASP A 170 17.72 4.47 -23.66
N TYR A 171 16.71 4.29 -24.52
CA TYR A 171 16.71 3.22 -25.52
C TYR A 171 17.70 3.47 -26.67
N GLN A 172 18.18 4.70 -26.85
CA GLN A 172 19.13 5.05 -27.91
C GLN A 172 20.57 4.88 -27.43
N SER A 173 20.87 5.42 -26.26
CA SER A 173 22.21 5.42 -25.66
C SER A 173 22.50 4.19 -24.81
N GLY A 174 21.48 3.50 -24.30
CA GLY A 174 21.61 2.41 -23.34
C GLY A 174 22.00 2.86 -21.93
N VAL A 175 21.98 4.17 -21.65
CA VAL A 175 22.46 4.74 -20.38
C VAL A 175 21.31 4.88 -19.38
N LEU A 176 21.57 4.49 -18.13
CA LEU A 176 20.67 4.74 -17.01
C LEU A 176 20.53 6.25 -16.78
N THR A 177 19.33 6.77 -17.01
CA THR A 177 19.03 8.19 -17.03
C THR A 177 17.97 8.51 -15.99
N LYS A 178 18.17 9.61 -15.26
CA LYS A 178 17.20 10.10 -14.28
C LYS A 178 16.04 10.77 -15.01
N SER A 179 14.81 10.37 -14.71
CA SER A 179 13.63 10.96 -15.33
C SER A 179 13.42 12.40 -14.88
N THR A 180 13.15 13.28 -15.83
CA THR A 180 12.74 14.68 -15.61
C THR A 180 11.23 14.80 -15.35
N SER A 181 10.47 13.74 -15.64
CA SER A 181 9.02 13.68 -15.54
C SER A 181 8.55 12.53 -14.64
N SER A 182 7.40 12.70 -13.98
CA SER A 182 6.72 11.64 -13.22
C SER A 182 6.01 10.60 -14.10
N TYR A 183 5.66 10.93 -15.35
CA TYR A 183 4.68 10.17 -16.14
C TYR A 183 5.14 9.84 -17.57
N GLU A 184 6.12 10.56 -18.13
CA GLU A 184 6.66 10.28 -19.46
C GLU A 184 7.35 8.91 -19.50
N HIS A 185 8.22 8.67 -18.51
CA HIS A 185 8.78 7.38 -18.18
C HIS A 185 8.22 6.96 -16.81
N PRO A 186 7.01 6.36 -16.78
CA PRO A 186 6.36 6.03 -15.53
C PRO A 186 7.11 4.93 -14.80
N GLN A 187 6.63 4.57 -13.60
CA GLN A 187 7.09 3.41 -12.85
C GLN A 187 6.09 2.24 -12.98
N PRO A 188 6.28 1.31 -13.94
CA PRO A 188 5.26 0.33 -14.27
C PRO A 188 5.64 -1.09 -13.83
N HIS A 189 6.65 -1.25 -12.97
CA HIS A 189 7.13 -2.55 -12.51
C HIS A 189 6.68 -2.82 -11.08
N ALA A 190 6.33 -4.07 -10.77
CA ALA A 190 5.77 -4.44 -9.47
C ALA A 190 6.81 -4.87 -8.44
N CYS A 191 7.97 -5.37 -8.85
CA CYS A 191 8.89 -6.07 -7.96
C CYS A 191 10.28 -5.44 -8.03
N PHE A 192 10.85 -5.12 -6.88
CA PHE A 192 12.20 -4.58 -6.73
C PHE A 192 12.93 -5.31 -5.62
N ILE A 193 14.21 -5.62 -5.86
CA ILE A 193 15.15 -6.05 -4.83
C ILE A 193 16.17 -4.95 -4.67
N GLN A 194 16.36 -4.51 -3.43
CA GLN A 194 17.26 -3.42 -3.09
C GLN A 194 18.37 -3.90 -2.16
N SER A 195 19.55 -3.32 -2.33
CA SER A 195 20.65 -3.46 -1.38
C SER A 195 20.63 -2.34 -0.36
N VAL A 196 21.22 -2.64 0.80
CA VAL A 196 21.48 -1.69 1.87
C VAL A 196 22.89 -1.92 2.41
N ALA A 197 23.65 -0.84 2.51
CA ALA A 197 24.94 -0.83 3.19
C ALA A 197 24.75 -0.49 4.67
N ASP A 198 25.68 -0.97 5.51
CA ASP A 198 25.77 -0.62 6.93
C ASP A 198 26.32 0.79 7.13
N ASP A 199 25.56 1.76 6.63
CA ASP A 199 25.78 3.19 6.68
C ASP A 199 24.45 3.89 6.96
N LEU A 200 24.45 4.90 7.82
CA LEU A 200 23.21 5.53 8.23
C LEU A 200 22.59 6.42 7.13
N VAL A 201 23.38 7.27 6.47
CA VAL A 201 22.84 8.43 5.70
C VAL A 201 23.40 8.61 4.29
N ASN A 202 24.50 7.95 3.95
CA ASN A 202 25.09 8.06 2.61
C ASN A 202 24.27 7.28 1.57
N ASP A 203 24.57 7.54 0.30
CA ASP A 203 23.95 6.83 -0.82
C ASP A 203 24.13 5.31 -0.66
N GLY A 204 23.03 4.56 -0.79
CA GLY A 204 23.01 3.12 -0.55
C GLY A 204 22.90 2.70 0.93
N GLY A 205 22.95 3.65 1.87
CA GLY A 205 22.74 3.42 3.31
C GLY A 205 21.27 3.23 3.69
N ILE A 206 21.02 3.18 5.01
CA ILE A 206 19.72 2.87 5.62
C ILE A 206 18.68 3.96 5.32
N MET A 207 19.02 5.24 5.52
CA MET A 207 18.05 6.32 5.28
C MET A 207 17.77 6.54 3.80
N ASP A 208 18.78 6.33 2.93
CA ASP A 208 18.57 6.36 1.49
C ASP A 208 17.67 5.20 1.02
N LEU A 209 17.79 3.99 1.59
CA LEU A 209 16.87 2.89 1.31
C LEU A 209 15.42 3.32 1.55
N TRP A 210 15.10 3.97 2.67
CA TRP A 210 13.74 4.42 2.96
C TRP A 210 13.22 5.42 1.92
N VAL A 211 14.07 6.33 1.45
CA VAL A 211 13.73 7.28 0.38
C VAL A 211 13.47 6.53 -0.93
N ARG A 212 14.32 5.57 -1.30
CA ARG A 212 14.15 4.76 -2.51
C ARG A 212 12.87 3.91 -2.45
N GLU A 213 12.61 3.25 -1.32
CA GLU A 213 11.38 2.48 -1.10
C GLU A 213 10.13 3.35 -1.16
N ALA A 214 10.16 4.53 -0.54
CA ALA A 214 9.02 5.46 -0.58
C ALA A 214 8.66 5.88 -2.01
N ARG A 215 9.67 6.11 -2.86
CA ARG A 215 9.45 6.40 -4.29
C ARG A 215 8.77 5.22 -4.98
N LEU A 216 9.18 3.98 -4.71
CA LEU A 216 8.58 2.78 -5.30
C LEU A 216 7.14 2.55 -4.81
N PHE A 217 6.90 2.66 -3.50
CA PHE A 217 5.58 2.50 -2.90
C PHE A 217 4.57 3.53 -3.39
N LYS A 218 5.01 4.78 -3.60
CA LYS A 218 4.17 5.85 -4.16
C LYS A 218 3.50 5.47 -5.48
N TYR A 219 4.17 4.67 -6.31
CA TYR A 219 3.67 4.23 -7.62
C TYR A 219 3.16 2.77 -7.61
N GLY A 220 3.03 2.18 -6.42
CA GLY A 220 2.40 0.88 -6.23
C GLY A 220 3.33 -0.32 -6.46
N SER A 221 4.64 -0.14 -6.47
CA SER A 221 5.61 -1.25 -6.50
C SER A 221 5.83 -1.82 -5.10
N GLY A 222 6.21 -3.10 -5.03
CA GLY A 222 6.71 -3.75 -3.82
C GLY A 222 8.24 -3.83 -3.83
N THR A 223 8.84 -3.93 -2.64
CA THR A 223 10.29 -3.97 -2.46
C THR A 223 10.71 -5.08 -1.49
N GLY A 224 11.86 -5.68 -1.74
CA GLY A 224 12.51 -6.63 -0.85
C GLY A 224 13.96 -6.25 -0.62
N THR A 225 14.42 -6.37 0.61
CA THR A 225 15.81 -6.10 0.98
C THR A 225 16.31 -7.17 1.95
N ASN A 226 17.52 -7.66 1.73
CA ASN A 226 18.26 -8.43 2.73
C ASN A 226 19.05 -7.46 3.62
N PHE A 227 18.80 -7.50 4.92
CA PHE A 227 19.36 -6.58 5.91
C PHE A 227 20.53 -7.17 6.71
N SER A 228 20.99 -8.36 6.38
CA SER A 228 22.02 -9.08 7.15
C SER A 228 23.40 -8.44 7.08
N SER A 229 23.58 -7.45 6.20
CA SER A 229 24.77 -6.61 6.15
C SER A 229 24.81 -5.58 7.28
N LEU A 230 23.67 -5.26 7.90
CA LEU A 230 23.62 -4.32 9.01
C LEU A 230 24.22 -4.96 10.26
N ARG A 231 24.93 -4.16 11.04
CA ARG A 231 25.55 -4.63 12.29
C ARG A 231 24.49 -4.91 13.37
N GLY A 232 24.74 -5.92 14.20
CA GLY A 232 23.87 -6.35 15.28
C GLY A 232 23.83 -5.37 16.47
N GLU A 233 22.95 -5.63 17.43
CA GLU A 233 22.85 -4.82 18.64
C GLU A 233 24.14 -4.87 19.47
N GLY A 234 24.57 -3.73 19.99
CA GLY A 234 25.74 -3.67 20.87
C GLY A 234 27.10 -3.63 20.17
N GLU A 235 27.16 -3.85 18.86
CA GLU A 235 28.40 -3.77 18.07
C GLU A 235 28.97 -2.35 18.02
N LYS A 236 30.30 -2.22 17.83
CA LYS A 236 30.99 -0.92 17.94
C LYS A 236 30.67 0.02 16.77
N LEU A 237 30.59 1.32 17.06
CA LEU A 237 30.51 2.39 16.04
C LEU A 237 31.86 3.11 15.90
N SER A 238 32.15 3.62 14.71
CA SER A 238 33.41 4.32 14.40
C SER A 238 33.59 5.60 15.21
N GLY A 239 32.51 6.34 15.48
CA GLY A 239 32.50 7.55 16.32
C GLY A 239 32.47 7.29 17.83
N GLY A 240 32.58 6.03 18.27
CA GLY A 240 32.33 5.63 19.65
C GLY A 240 30.86 5.29 19.91
N GLY A 241 30.60 4.55 21.01
CA GLY A 241 29.26 4.03 21.33
C GLY A 241 28.99 2.65 20.73
N ARG A 242 27.71 2.26 20.75
CA ARG A 242 27.22 0.94 20.36
C ARG A 242 26.03 1.06 19.41
N SER A 243 25.92 0.11 18.49
CA SER A 243 24.80 -0.04 17.57
C SER A 243 23.49 -0.30 18.32
N SER A 244 22.39 0.25 17.78
CA SER A 244 21.03 -0.07 18.20
C SER A 244 20.49 -1.39 17.64
N GLY A 245 21.31 -2.08 16.83
CA GLY A 245 20.93 -3.30 16.13
C GLY A 245 19.97 -3.08 14.96
N LEU A 246 19.76 -4.16 14.21
CA LEU A 246 18.90 -4.22 13.03
C LEU A 246 17.45 -3.91 13.38
N MET A 247 16.96 -4.44 14.50
CA MET A 247 15.54 -4.38 14.87
C MET A 247 15.01 -2.96 15.03
N GLY A 248 15.85 -2.02 15.48
CA GLY A 248 15.49 -0.60 15.57
C GLY A 248 15.14 0.00 14.19
N PHE A 249 15.96 -0.30 13.18
CA PHE A 249 15.75 0.19 11.82
C PHE A 249 14.58 -0.50 11.13
N LEU A 250 14.37 -1.80 11.37
CA LEU A 250 13.21 -2.52 10.84
C LEU A 250 11.88 -1.92 11.33
N LYS A 251 11.81 -1.48 12.59
CA LYS A 251 10.64 -0.77 13.13
C LYS A 251 10.38 0.58 12.44
N ILE A 252 11.44 1.32 12.11
CA ILE A 252 11.33 2.57 11.33
C ILE A 252 10.77 2.27 9.94
N GLY A 253 11.34 1.28 9.27
CA GLY A 253 10.91 0.84 7.93
C GLY A 253 9.48 0.35 7.88
N ASP A 254 9.07 -0.42 8.88
CA ASP A 254 7.70 -0.89 9.04
C ASP A 254 6.71 0.28 9.15
N ARG A 255 7.03 1.27 9.99
CA ARG A 255 6.18 2.45 10.14
C ARG A 255 6.14 3.31 8.88
N ALA A 256 7.27 3.46 8.20
CA ALA A 256 7.35 4.17 6.93
C ALA A 256 6.48 3.49 5.85
N ALA A 257 6.56 2.17 5.72
CA ALA A 257 5.74 1.41 4.79
C ALA A 257 4.24 1.56 5.08
N GLY A 258 3.84 1.44 6.36
CA GLY A 258 2.44 1.60 6.77
C GLY A 258 1.86 3.01 6.53
N ALA A 259 2.70 4.05 6.56
CA ALA A 259 2.29 5.42 6.30
C ALA A 259 2.11 5.74 4.80
N ILE A 260 2.72 4.96 3.91
CA ILE A 260 2.72 5.25 2.47
C ILE A 260 1.62 4.46 1.76
N LYS A 261 0.73 5.20 1.12
CA LYS A 261 -0.30 4.66 0.20
C LYS A 261 0.01 5.13 -1.22
N SER A 262 -0.16 4.26 -2.21
CA SER A 262 0.12 4.63 -3.61
C SER A 262 -0.81 5.75 -4.08
N GLY A 263 -0.26 6.79 -4.72
CA GLY A 263 -0.90 8.08 -5.00
C GLY A 263 -1.98 8.05 -6.10
N GLY A 264 -3.08 7.35 -5.84
CA GLY A 264 -4.23 7.25 -6.75
C GLY A 264 -5.06 5.98 -6.56
N THR A 265 -4.59 5.03 -5.75
CA THR A 265 -5.29 3.78 -5.44
C THR A 265 -5.15 3.43 -3.97
N THR A 266 -6.05 2.60 -3.42
CA THR A 266 -5.99 2.17 -2.01
C THR A 266 -4.93 1.10 -1.74
N ARG A 267 -3.91 0.92 -2.59
CA ARG A 267 -2.89 -0.13 -2.43
C ARG A 267 -1.92 0.25 -1.32
N ARG A 268 -1.79 -0.63 -0.32
CA ARG A 268 -0.77 -0.54 0.75
C ARG A 268 0.62 -0.85 0.19
N ALA A 269 1.65 -0.28 0.79
CA ALA A 269 3.03 -0.68 0.52
C ALA A 269 3.21 -2.19 0.79
N ALA A 270 4.05 -2.83 -0.02
CA ALA A 270 4.39 -4.24 0.13
C ALA A 270 5.90 -4.35 0.32
N LYS A 271 6.32 -4.75 1.53
CA LYS A 271 7.73 -4.85 1.92
C LYS A 271 8.09 -6.29 2.29
N MET A 272 9.23 -6.76 1.81
CA MET A 272 9.87 -8.00 2.25
C MET A 272 11.18 -7.67 2.97
N VAL A 273 11.37 -8.28 4.14
CA VAL A 273 12.57 -8.15 4.96
C VAL A 273 13.20 -9.53 5.04
N ILE A 274 14.44 -9.66 4.57
CA ILE A 274 15.23 -10.88 4.66
C ILE A 274 16.35 -10.69 5.67
N VAL A 275 16.53 -11.67 6.56
CA VAL A 275 17.67 -11.76 7.49
C VAL A 275 18.27 -13.15 7.41
N ASP A 276 19.59 -13.24 7.41
CA ASP A 276 20.34 -14.49 7.34
C ASP A 276 20.28 -15.20 8.70
N ALA A 277 20.28 -16.53 8.68
CA ALA A 277 20.10 -17.35 9.88
C ALA A 277 21.24 -17.21 10.91
N ASP A 278 22.41 -16.74 10.50
CA ASP A 278 23.61 -16.48 11.32
C ASP A 278 23.73 -15.02 11.78
N HIS A 279 22.78 -14.16 11.44
CA HIS A 279 22.81 -12.76 11.88
C HIS A 279 22.69 -12.68 13.43
N PRO A 280 23.46 -11.83 14.12
CA PRO A 280 23.43 -11.74 15.59
C PRO A 280 22.03 -11.47 16.18
N ASP A 281 21.23 -10.66 15.48
CA ASP A 281 19.86 -10.30 15.91
C ASP A 281 18.77 -11.29 15.39
N ILE A 282 19.14 -12.49 14.92
CA ILE A 282 18.18 -13.41 14.26
C ILE A 282 17.05 -13.89 15.19
N GLU A 283 17.36 -14.19 16.45
CA GLU A 283 16.35 -14.67 17.41
C GLU A 283 15.29 -13.60 17.69
N ASP A 284 15.72 -12.34 17.81
CA ASP A 284 14.82 -11.20 17.97
C ASP A 284 13.97 -10.99 16.71
N PHE A 285 14.57 -11.15 15.52
CA PHE A 285 13.84 -11.05 14.25
C PHE A 285 12.76 -12.12 14.10
N ILE A 286 13.05 -13.37 14.49
CA ILE A 286 12.09 -14.49 14.48
C ILE A 286 10.93 -14.21 15.45
N ASN A 287 11.24 -13.79 16.67
CA ASN A 287 10.24 -13.58 17.71
C ASN A 287 9.46 -12.26 17.57
N TRP A 288 9.93 -11.35 16.71
CA TRP A 288 9.40 -9.98 16.62
C TRP A 288 7.88 -9.93 16.48
N LYS A 289 7.30 -10.59 15.47
CA LYS A 289 5.86 -10.52 15.21
C LYS A 289 5.03 -11.15 16.33
N VAL A 290 5.51 -12.25 16.91
CA VAL A 290 4.83 -12.94 18.03
C VAL A 290 4.78 -12.02 19.26
N ILE A 291 5.88 -11.34 19.57
CA ILE A 291 5.93 -10.38 20.68
C ILE A 291 4.99 -9.20 20.42
N GLU A 292 4.89 -8.70 19.19
CA GLU A 292 3.96 -7.61 18.85
C GLU A 292 2.49 -8.05 18.93
N GLU A 293 2.15 -9.30 18.58
CA GLU A 293 0.81 -9.84 18.80
C GLU A 293 0.44 -9.95 20.29
N GLN A 294 1.39 -10.33 21.14
CA GLN A 294 1.18 -10.35 22.59
C GLN A 294 0.88 -8.95 23.15
N LYS A 295 1.47 -7.90 22.57
CA LYS A 295 1.16 -6.51 22.92
C LYS A 295 -0.27 -6.14 22.52
N VAL A 296 -0.69 -6.50 21.30
CA VAL A 296 -2.08 -6.29 20.85
C VAL A 296 -3.07 -6.98 21.80
N ALA A 297 -2.83 -8.25 22.13
CA ALA A 297 -3.68 -8.99 23.06
C ALA A 297 -3.79 -8.29 24.43
N SER A 298 -2.66 -7.78 24.94
CA SER A 298 -2.61 -7.03 26.20
C SER A 298 -3.38 -5.70 26.14
N ILE A 299 -3.27 -4.96 25.03
CA ILE A 299 -3.99 -3.69 24.80
C ILE A 299 -5.51 -3.91 24.72
N VAL A 300 -5.94 -4.94 23.98
CA VAL A 300 -7.36 -5.29 23.84
C VAL A 300 -7.94 -5.74 25.18
N ALA A 301 -7.26 -6.65 25.89
CA ALA A 301 -7.70 -7.09 27.20
C ALA A 301 -7.74 -5.94 28.23
N GLY A 302 -6.68 -5.13 28.27
CA GLY A 302 -6.54 -4.01 29.20
C GLY A 302 -7.60 -2.92 28.99
N SER A 303 -7.90 -2.56 27.74
CA SER A 303 -8.90 -1.53 27.42
C SER A 303 -10.33 -1.97 27.75
N LYS A 304 -10.68 -3.23 27.46
CA LYS A 304 -11.99 -3.80 27.86
C LYS A 304 -12.12 -3.88 29.38
N MET A 305 -11.05 -4.27 30.08
CA MET A 305 -11.01 -4.30 31.54
C MET A 305 -11.16 -2.90 32.14
N HIS A 306 -10.54 -1.87 31.55
CA HIS A 306 -10.74 -0.47 31.95
C HIS A 306 -12.21 -0.09 31.85
N SER A 307 -12.83 -0.27 30.69
CA SER A 307 -14.24 0.06 30.50
C SER A 307 -15.14 -0.65 31.52
N GLN A 308 -14.93 -1.95 31.74
CA GLN A 308 -15.70 -2.74 32.70
C GLN A 308 -15.54 -2.24 34.15
N LYS A 309 -14.30 -2.07 34.63
CA LYS A 309 -14.05 -1.70 36.03
C LYS A 309 -14.46 -0.26 36.34
N LEU A 310 -14.28 0.66 35.40
CA LEU A 310 -14.71 2.04 35.56
C LEU A 310 -16.24 2.15 35.64
N ASN A 311 -16.98 1.39 34.83
CA ASN A 311 -18.44 1.36 34.92
C ASN A 311 -18.93 0.60 36.18
N ALA A 312 -18.19 -0.38 36.69
CA ALA A 312 -18.50 -1.01 37.98
C ALA A 312 -18.41 -0.04 39.17
N LEU A 313 -17.48 0.93 39.12
CA LEU A 313 -17.41 2.02 40.11
C LEU A 313 -18.67 2.90 40.07
N PHE A 314 -19.13 3.30 38.88
CA PHE A 314 -20.40 4.03 38.74
C PHE A 314 -21.59 3.22 39.24
N ALA A 315 -21.64 1.92 38.93
CA ALA A 315 -22.70 1.04 39.42
C ALA A 315 -22.73 0.96 40.96
N ALA A 316 -21.56 0.87 41.61
CA ALA A 316 -21.45 0.85 43.06
C ALA A 316 -21.87 2.18 43.72
N ILE A 317 -21.62 3.31 43.05
CA ILE A 317 -22.11 4.63 43.50
C ILE A 317 -23.62 4.72 43.33
N LYS A 318 -24.15 4.29 42.18
CA LYS A 318 -25.59 4.34 41.86
C LYS A 318 -26.43 3.43 42.77
N ALA A 319 -25.88 2.30 43.19
CA ALA A 319 -26.56 1.34 44.06
C ALA A 319 -26.58 1.77 45.54
N TRP A 320 -25.93 2.88 45.90
CA TRP A 320 -25.92 3.39 47.27
C TRP A 320 -27.29 3.89 47.69
N ASP A 321 -27.78 3.39 48.83
CA ASP A 321 -29.09 3.69 49.41
C ASP A 321 -29.03 4.62 50.64
N GLY A 322 -27.82 5.02 51.06
CA GLY A 322 -27.58 5.97 52.14
C GLY A 322 -27.64 7.44 51.71
N ARG A 323 -27.04 8.34 52.51
CA ARG A 323 -27.00 9.77 52.18
C ARG A 323 -26.22 10.00 50.88
N ALA A 324 -26.77 10.83 49.99
CA ALA A 324 -26.20 11.07 48.67
C ALA A 324 -24.73 11.53 48.68
N GLN A 325 -24.33 12.34 49.66
CA GLN A 325 -22.95 12.82 49.81
C GLN A 325 -21.95 11.69 50.14
N ASP A 326 -22.41 10.63 50.81
CA ASP A 326 -21.59 9.52 51.28
C ASP A 326 -21.35 8.48 50.16
N ALA A 327 -22.13 8.55 49.06
CA ALA A 327 -22.05 7.61 47.93
C ALA A 327 -20.66 7.59 47.28
N TYR A 328 -19.92 8.71 47.35
CA TYR A 328 -18.63 8.93 46.71
C TYR A 328 -17.43 8.74 47.66
N ASP A 329 -17.67 8.44 48.94
CA ASP A 329 -16.60 8.18 49.91
C ASP A 329 -16.42 6.67 50.09
N PRO A 330 -15.31 6.08 49.62
CA PRO A 330 -15.06 4.64 49.78
C PRO A 330 -14.84 4.20 51.23
N LYS A 331 -14.68 5.14 52.19
CA LYS A 331 -14.66 4.80 53.62
C LYS A 331 -16.07 4.50 54.16
N VAL A 332 -17.11 5.02 53.50
CA VAL A 332 -18.51 4.87 53.91
C VAL A 332 -19.27 3.91 52.98
N ASN A 333 -19.13 4.10 51.66
CA ASN A 333 -19.67 3.18 50.66
C ASN A 333 -18.75 1.97 50.49
N THR A 334 -19.06 0.88 51.19
CA THR A 334 -18.26 -0.37 51.17
C THR A 334 -18.28 -1.07 49.81
N ALA A 335 -19.36 -0.93 49.03
CA ALA A 335 -19.46 -1.45 47.67
C ALA A 335 -18.51 -0.69 46.72
N LEU A 336 -18.43 0.64 46.87
CA LEU A 336 -17.45 1.47 46.16
C LEU A 336 -16.01 1.08 46.56
N ALA A 337 -15.73 0.92 47.85
CA ALA A 337 -14.42 0.46 48.33
C ALA A 337 -14.05 -0.92 47.73
N ALA A 338 -15.00 -1.84 47.64
CA ALA A 338 -14.81 -3.14 46.99
C ALA A 338 -14.51 -2.97 45.50
N ALA A 339 -15.29 -2.16 44.77
CA ALA A 339 -15.07 -1.90 43.34
C ALA A 339 -13.69 -1.26 43.07
N ILE A 340 -13.22 -0.35 43.93
CA ILE A 340 -11.87 0.24 43.84
C ILE A 340 -10.79 -0.83 44.03
N ARG A 341 -10.94 -1.72 45.02
CA ARG A 341 -10.00 -2.84 45.22
C ARG A 341 -9.96 -3.78 44.02
N GLU A 342 -11.12 -4.10 43.45
CA GLU A 342 -11.22 -4.95 42.26
C GLU A 342 -10.64 -4.30 41.00
N ALA A 343 -10.75 -2.97 40.85
CA ALA A 343 -10.08 -2.23 39.80
C ALA A 343 -8.55 -2.26 39.97
N LYS A 344 -8.06 -2.06 41.20
CA LYS A 344 -6.63 -2.10 41.50
C LYS A 344 -6.00 -3.47 41.28
N LYS A 345 -6.73 -4.56 41.60
CA LYS A 345 -6.28 -5.95 41.36
C LYS A 345 -5.98 -6.23 39.89
N VAL A 346 -6.64 -5.53 38.97
CA VAL A 346 -6.44 -5.69 37.52
C VAL A 346 -5.68 -4.51 36.91
N ALA A 347 -4.85 -3.84 37.71
CA ALA A 347 -3.95 -2.76 37.30
C ALA A 347 -4.63 -1.52 36.68
N ILE A 348 -5.88 -1.22 37.03
CA ILE A 348 -6.47 0.09 36.69
C ILE A 348 -5.75 1.18 37.51
N PRO A 349 -5.19 2.22 36.86
CA PRO A 349 -4.50 3.28 37.59
C PRO A 349 -5.44 4.09 38.48
N ASP A 350 -4.97 4.46 39.67
CA ASP A 350 -5.75 5.23 40.67
C ASP A 350 -6.23 6.59 40.11
N THR A 351 -5.54 7.15 39.11
CA THR A 351 -5.94 8.38 38.42
C THR A 351 -7.29 8.24 37.71
N TYR A 352 -7.59 7.08 37.11
CA TYR A 352 -8.88 6.82 36.48
C TYR A 352 -9.99 6.60 37.51
N THR A 353 -9.69 5.94 38.63
CA THR A 353 -10.64 5.83 39.74
C THR A 353 -11.02 7.20 40.28
N LYS A 354 -10.04 8.10 40.49
CA LYS A 354 -10.30 9.48 40.90
C LYS A 354 -11.19 10.21 39.90
N ARG A 355 -10.88 10.08 38.59
CA ARG A 355 -11.68 10.68 37.51
C ARG A 355 -13.14 10.21 37.53
N VAL A 356 -13.39 8.92 37.77
CA VAL A 356 -14.76 8.38 37.91
C VAL A 356 -15.48 9.01 39.09
N LEU A 357 -14.84 9.14 40.26
CA LEU A 357 -15.45 9.78 41.42
C LEU A 357 -15.81 11.25 41.14
N ASP A 358 -14.95 11.98 40.46
CA ASP A 358 -15.19 13.37 40.10
C ASP A 358 -16.33 13.50 39.08
N TYR A 359 -16.38 12.63 38.07
CA TYR A 359 -17.49 12.57 37.11
C TYR A 359 -18.81 12.19 37.77
N ALA A 360 -18.80 11.23 38.70
CA ALA A 360 -19.99 10.84 39.43
C ALA A 360 -20.55 12.01 40.27
N ARG A 361 -19.67 12.80 40.92
CA ARG A 361 -20.07 14.03 41.64
C ARG A 361 -20.68 15.10 40.73
N GLN A 362 -20.29 15.11 39.45
CA GLN A 362 -20.85 16.00 38.43
C GLN A 362 -22.17 15.47 37.84
N GLY A 363 -22.66 14.32 38.30
CA GLY A 363 -23.93 13.74 37.87
C GLY A 363 -23.83 12.73 36.73
N HIS A 364 -22.62 12.37 36.28
CA HIS A 364 -22.46 11.27 35.31
C HIS A 364 -22.76 9.92 35.96
N THR A 365 -23.36 9.00 35.20
CA THR A 365 -23.76 7.66 35.68
C THR A 365 -23.05 6.51 34.99
N SER A 366 -22.19 6.81 34.01
CA SER A 366 -21.35 5.87 33.29
C SER A 366 -20.17 6.62 32.67
N ILE A 367 -19.21 5.87 32.15
CA ILE A 367 -18.13 6.40 31.31
C ILE A 367 -17.95 5.54 30.08
N GLU A 368 -17.81 6.20 28.94
CA GLU A 368 -17.32 5.57 27.73
C GLU A 368 -15.79 5.60 27.75
N PHE A 369 -15.18 4.42 27.85
CA PHE A 369 -13.74 4.26 27.72
C PHE A 369 -13.46 3.57 26.38
N PRO A 370 -12.65 4.17 25.49
CA PRO A 370 -12.32 3.56 24.20
C PRO A 370 -11.76 2.15 24.38
N THR A 371 -12.37 1.18 23.70
CA THR A 371 -11.91 -0.22 23.71
C THR A 371 -11.32 -0.59 22.37
N TYR A 372 -10.29 -1.44 22.41
CA TYR A 372 -9.71 -2.01 21.21
C TYR A 372 -10.26 -3.41 20.92
N ASP A 373 -10.06 -3.86 19.68
CA ASP A 373 -10.37 -5.21 19.23
C ASP A 373 -9.20 -5.86 18.48
N THR A 374 -9.39 -7.13 18.14
CA THR A 374 -8.39 -7.97 17.48
C THR A 374 -8.58 -8.01 15.96
N ASP A 375 -9.36 -7.10 15.37
CA ASP A 375 -9.40 -6.97 13.91
C ASP A 375 -8.03 -6.50 13.42
N TRP A 376 -7.54 -7.07 12.33
CA TRP A 376 -6.21 -6.80 11.79
C TRP A 376 -6.08 -5.37 11.24
N ASP A 377 -7.19 -4.70 10.93
CA ASP A 377 -7.24 -3.28 10.57
C ASP A 377 -7.52 -2.36 11.80
N SER A 378 -7.51 -2.90 13.02
CA SER A 378 -7.81 -2.14 14.24
C SER A 378 -6.71 -1.15 14.64
N GLU A 379 -7.07 -0.17 15.47
CA GLU A 379 -6.11 0.77 16.06
C GLU A 379 -5.05 0.04 16.91
N ALA A 380 -5.37 -1.10 17.53
CA ALA A 380 -4.41 -1.87 18.30
C ALA A 380 -3.29 -2.42 17.41
N TYR A 381 -3.61 -3.04 16.27
CA TYR A 381 -2.60 -3.46 15.30
C TYR A 381 -1.84 -2.28 14.70
N SER A 382 -2.51 -1.15 14.49
CA SER A 382 -1.87 0.09 14.00
C SER A 382 -0.87 0.72 14.98
N SER A 383 -0.91 0.31 16.26
CA SER A 383 -0.07 0.82 17.34
C SER A 383 1.21 -0.01 17.59
N VAL A 384 1.27 -1.23 17.04
CA VAL A 384 2.42 -2.13 17.16
C VAL A 384 3.24 -2.16 15.87
N SER A 385 4.43 -2.75 15.93
CA SER A 385 5.36 -2.84 14.79
C SER A 385 5.29 -4.21 14.09
N GLY A 386 5.95 -4.33 12.93
CA GLY A 386 6.10 -5.59 12.19
C GLY A 386 4.86 -6.01 11.38
N GLN A 387 3.91 -5.08 11.16
CA GLN A 387 2.64 -5.36 10.49
C GLN A 387 2.68 -5.08 8.98
N ASN A 388 3.65 -4.29 8.52
CA ASN A 388 3.72 -3.76 7.15
C ASN A 388 4.81 -4.44 6.30
N SER A 389 5.35 -5.55 6.78
CA SER A 389 6.37 -6.33 6.06
C SER A 389 6.18 -7.84 6.22
N ASN A 390 6.63 -8.58 5.22
CA ASN A 390 6.79 -10.04 5.30
C ASN A 390 8.24 -10.34 5.71
N ASN A 391 8.40 -11.11 6.78
CA ASN A 391 9.71 -11.49 7.31
C ASN A 391 10.12 -12.83 6.70
N SER A 392 11.36 -12.93 6.27
CA SER A 392 11.92 -14.13 5.66
C SER A 392 13.32 -14.39 6.22
N ILE A 393 13.60 -15.65 6.52
CA ILE A 393 14.92 -16.08 6.97
C ILE A 393 15.63 -16.68 5.76
N ARG A 394 16.86 -16.25 5.49
CA ARG A 394 17.71 -16.87 4.48
C ARG A 394 18.68 -17.82 5.15
N VAL A 395 18.64 -19.07 4.72
CA VAL A 395 19.73 -20.02 4.94
C VAL A 395 20.62 -20.05 3.69
N THR A 396 21.92 -20.12 3.89
CA THR A 396 22.89 -20.14 2.78
C THR A 396 23.11 -21.55 2.25
N ASP A 397 23.61 -21.67 1.01
CA ASP A 397 24.03 -22.96 0.48
C ASP A 397 25.11 -23.62 1.36
N ALA A 398 25.96 -22.82 2.02
CA ALA A 398 26.96 -23.32 2.96
C ALA A 398 26.31 -24.01 4.17
N PHE A 399 25.28 -23.39 4.76
CA PHE A 399 24.50 -24.01 5.81
C PHE A 399 23.82 -25.31 5.34
N LEU A 400 23.15 -25.27 4.18
CA LEU A 400 22.46 -26.47 3.66
C LEU A 400 23.42 -27.63 3.43
N ARG A 401 24.63 -27.36 2.93
CA ARG A 401 25.68 -28.38 2.78
C ARG A 401 26.17 -28.89 4.12
N ALA A 402 26.40 -28.01 5.10
CA ALA A 402 26.81 -28.41 6.44
C ALA A 402 25.79 -29.38 7.07
N VAL A 403 24.49 -29.08 6.95
CA VAL A 403 23.41 -29.98 7.40
C VAL A 403 23.41 -31.31 6.64
N GLU A 404 23.58 -31.29 5.32
CA GLU A 404 23.63 -32.52 4.50
C GLU A 404 24.82 -33.42 4.88
N THR A 405 25.95 -32.82 5.24
CA THR A 405 27.19 -33.55 5.56
C THR A 405 27.41 -33.79 7.06
N ASP A 406 26.47 -33.40 7.92
CA ASP A 406 26.62 -33.41 9.40
C ASP A 406 27.90 -32.67 9.86
N GLY A 407 28.12 -31.49 9.29
CA GLY A 407 29.28 -30.63 9.54
C GLY A 407 28.95 -29.33 10.28
N ASP A 408 29.99 -28.64 10.77
CA ASP A 408 29.87 -27.35 11.45
C ASP A 408 29.63 -26.19 10.47
N TRP A 409 28.89 -25.16 10.91
CA TRP A 409 28.64 -23.92 10.16
C TRP A 409 28.76 -22.69 11.07
#